data_AF-A0A1I2UBU8-F1
#
_entry.id   AF-A0A1I2UBU8-F1
#
_cell.length_a   1.000
_cell.length_b   1.000
_cell.length_c   1.000
_cell.angle_alpha   90.00
_cell.angle_beta   90.00
_cell.angle_gamma   90.00
#
_symmetry.space_group_name_H-M   'P 1'
#
loop_
_entity.id
_entity.type
_entity.pdbx_description
1 polymer ?
#
loop_
_entity_poly.entity_id
_entity_poly.type
_entity_poly.pdbx_seq_one_letter_code
_entity_poly.pdbx_strand_id
1 'polypeptide(L)'
;MIITLLPLITLFISFFILMLGFGLIGILLPVRMGMEGMSTDTIGLVLSMYAVGMLMGGLYCRRLISRVGHIRIFSASAALSAIAILACSLTMNEWIWGAMRMLMGFCIACAFAVIDGWLSEASSDKTRGRILATSQVVVMAAIFCGQFLLNLAPPTSQTIFIVAGMLLCLALIPLIMSRRVGPVIHETHGMSFKQLLTLSPLGVVSCFFGGLLYSAMVNMLPVFAANYDISGFELTLYMASAILGAFLLQFPVGMLSDRFDRRTVLFYLLVVNIVATLIIPWGAQNQWLSIMMLTTAISTGIFTCLYPMSISETFDKVQRSDMAAAMGGLLSIYALGSIFGPLSSSIVMKHLGHDALFAFLVCSEVFLLIFVVYRMRVSAPLPIEDQENFVMQTSAGAPLLELDPRTHYYVDTPLNLEAQVAITIAESSPAAAVNMVKQIALTSPEKAAVLVSALSQVDDIDVARLFTAITRVAPDLSLEIAEALASNAPDHASELVAWMVEHQPEKLADIVAELANQFPAYKQEEFDQLRPADADAYHESATELVTHFAEFQPEQAMDVAAAVIETMPDMASEVVDILHDADNMENELSSGVGDKPQS
;
A
#
# COMPACT_ATOMS: atom_id res chain seq x y z
N MET A 1 -15.50 10.05 -13.00
CA MET A 1 -15.46 8.58 -12.81
C MET A 1 -15.29 7.84 -14.13
N ILE A 2 -16.16 8.06 -15.12
CA ILE A 2 -16.06 7.39 -16.44
C ILE A 2 -14.79 7.84 -17.19
N ILE A 3 -14.46 9.14 -17.18
CA ILE A 3 -13.30 9.70 -17.92
C ILE A 3 -11.95 9.12 -17.44
N THR A 4 -11.81 8.84 -16.14
CA THR A 4 -10.59 8.26 -15.54
C THR A 4 -10.46 6.74 -15.75
N LEU A 5 -11.58 6.02 -15.87
CA LEU A 5 -11.58 4.55 -16.03
C LEU A 5 -11.62 4.12 -17.50
N LEU A 6 -12.16 4.95 -18.40
CA LEU A 6 -12.29 4.67 -19.84
C LEU A 6 -10.98 4.18 -20.49
N PRO A 7 -9.80 4.75 -20.18
CA PRO A 7 -8.54 4.29 -20.77
C PRO A 7 -8.07 2.93 -20.23
N LEU A 8 -8.59 2.51 -19.08
CA LEU A 8 -8.25 1.25 -18.40
C LEU A 8 -9.26 0.13 -18.67
N ILE A 9 -10.38 0.43 -19.34
CA ILE A 9 -11.43 -0.57 -19.63
C ILE A 9 -10.86 -1.79 -20.36
N THR A 10 -10.01 -1.58 -21.36
CA THR A 10 -9.39 -2.68 -22.11
C THR A 10 -8.54 -3.59 -21.21
N LEU A 11 -7.81 -2.99 -20.26
CA LEU A 11 -7.03 -3.73 -19.28
C LEU A 11 -7.92 -4.51 -18.31
N PHE A 12 -8.96 -3.85 -17.77
CA PHE A 12 -9.92 -4.51 -16.88
C PHE A 12 -10.67 -5.65 -17.57
N ILE A 13 -11.04 -5.51 -18.84
CA ILE A 13 -11.68 -6.59 -19.62
C ILE A 13 -10.71 -7.76 -19.80
N SER A 14 -9.47 -7.49 -20.23
CA SER A 14 -8.42 -8.53 -20.34
C SER A 14 -8.26 -9.28 -19.03
N PHE A 15 -8.16 -8.54 -17.94
CA PHE A 15 -7.94 -9.12 -16.62
C PHE A 15 -9.16 -9.87 -16.08
N PHE A 16 -10.36 -9.33 -16.31
CA PHE A 16 -11.60 -10.00 -15.96
C PHE A 16 -11.67 -11.37 -16.65
N ILE A 17 -11.36 -11.44 -17.95
CA ILE A 17 -11.37 -12.70 -18.70
C ILE A 17 -10.31 -13.68 -18.17
N LEU A 18 -9.11 -13.18 -17.84
CA LEU A 18 -8.06 -14.00 -17.23
C LEU A 18 -8.52 -14.60 -15.89
N MET A 19 -9.11 -13.76 -15.03
CA MET A 19 -9.58 -14.16 -13.70
C MET A 19 -10.84 -15.02 -13.74
N LEU A 20 -11.65 -14.90 -14.79
CA LEU A 20 -12.78 -15.77 -15.06
C LEU A 20 -12.30 -17.20 -15.34
N GLY A 21 -11.25 -17.33 -16.17
CA GLY A 21 -10.58 -18.61 -16.40
C GLY A 21 -9.92 -19.16 -15.13
N PHE A 22 -9.28 -18.31 -14.34
CA PHE A 22 -8.70 -18.70 -13.05
C PHE A 22 -9.75 -19.24 -12.07
N GLY A 23 -10.90 -18.57 -11.94
CA GLY A 23 -12.01 -19.02 -11.09
C GLY A 23 -12.53 -20.40 -11.51
N LEU A 24 -12.72 -20.62 -12.81
CA LEU A 24 -13.10 -21.92 -13.36
C LEU A 24 -12.08 -23.02 -13.03
N ILE A 25 -10.78 -22.74 -13.21
CA ILE A 25 -9.73 -23.72 -12.94
C ILE A 25 -9.63 -24.06 -11.45
N GLY A 26 -9.89 -23.08 -10.58
CA GLY A 26 -9.89 -23.23 -9.13
C GLY A 26 -10.85 -24.33 -8.65
N ILE A 27 -12.05 -24.40 -9.22
CA ILE A 27 -13.05 -25.43 -8.90
C ILE A 27 -12.88 -26.70 -9.73
N LEU A 28 -12.50 -26.59 -11.01
CA LEU A 28 -12.40 -27.72 -11.93
C LEU A 28 -11.38 -28.76 -11.47
N LEU A 29 -10.18 -28.33 -11.08
CA LEU A 29 -9.07 -29.25 -10.78
C LEU A 29 -9.32 -30.15 -9.57
N PRO A 30 -9.71 -29.65 -8.37
CA PRO A 30 -10.04 -30.53 -7.23
C PRO A 30 -11.18 -31.50 -7.57
N VAL A 31 -12.24 -31.03 -8.25
CA VAL A 31 -13.36 -31.87 -8.66
C VAL A 31 -12.90 -32.97 -9.61
N ARG A 32 -12.13 -32.62 -10.63
CA ARG A 32 -11.62 -33.57 -11.63
C ARG A 32 -10.71 -34.62 -11.00
N MET A 33 -9.78 -34.22 -10.14
CA MET A 33 -8.89 -35.19 -9.46
C MET A 33 -9.66 -36.13 -8.53
N GLY A 34 -10.66 -35.61 -7.81
CA GLY A 34 -11.55 -36.43 -6.98
C GLY A 34 -12.32 -37.47 -7.80
N MET A 35 -12.86 -37.07 -8.96
CA MET A 35 -13.58 -37.98 -9.86
C MET A 35 -12.67 -39.04 -10.51
N GLU A 36 -11.38 -38.72 -10.72
CA GLU A 36 -10.37 -39.67 -11.21
C GLU A 36 -9.84 -40.60 -10.10
N GLY A 37 -10.35 -40.48 -8.87
CA GLY A 37 -9.99 -41.37 -7.76
C GLY A 37 -8.60 -41.10 -7.18
N MET A 38 -8.03 -39.91 -7.42
CA MET A 38 -6.78 -39.51 -6.77
C MET A 38 -6.98 -39.41 -5.26
N SER A 39 -5.95 -39.79 -4.49
CA SER A 39 -6.01 -39.70 -3.04
C SER A 39 -6.01 -38.24 -2.57
N THR A 40 -6.70 -37.96 -1.47
CA THR A 40 -6.87 -36.60 -0.93
C THR A 40 -5.55 -35.88 -0.69
N ASP A 41 -4.52 -36.59 -0.21
CA ASP A 41 -3.17 -36.04 0.00
C ASP A 41 -2.49 -35.62 -1.30
N THR A 42 -2.60 -36.43 -2.37
CA THR A 42 -2.14 -36.04 -3.72
C THR A 42 -2.86 -34.78 -4.18
N ILE A 43 -4.19 -34.71 -4.00
CA ILE A 43 -4.97 -33.53 -4.37
C ILE A 43 -4.42 -32.30 -3.63
N GLY A 44 -4.23 -32.37 -2.32
CA GLY A 44 -3.63 -31.26 -1.56
C GLY A 44 -2.22 -30.88 -2.00
N LEU A 45 -1.38 -31.87 -2.31
CA LEU A 45 -0.03 -31.62 -2.84
C LEU A 45 -0.08 -30.88 -4.17
N VAL A 46 -0.86 -31.37 -5.15
CA VAL A 46 -1.01 -30.72 -6.46
C VAL A 46 -1.57 -29.30 -6.32
N LEU A 47 -2.59 -29.11 -5.48
CA LEU A 47 -3.22 -27.81 -5.29
C LEU A 47 -2.26 -26.82 -4.59
N SER A 48 -1.43 -27.27 -3.65
CA SER A 48 -0.41 -26.45 -2.98
C SER A 48 0.67 -25.92 -3.92
N MET A 49 0.98 -26.65 -5.01
CA MET A 49 2.01 -26.23 -5.98
C MET A 49 1.68 -24.89 -6.65
N TYR A 50 0.41 -24.51 -6.72
CA TYR A 50 0.03 -23.17 -7.18
C TYR A 50 0.62 -22.06 -6.30
N ALA A 51 0.57 -22.22 -4.97
CA ALA A 51 1.15 -21.25 -4.05
C ALA A 51 2.70 -21.23 -4.12
N VAL A 52 3.33 -22.39 -4.39
CA VAL A 52 4.78 -22.47 -4.68
C VAL A 52 5.12 -21.63 -5.91
N GLY A 53 4.35 -21.82 -6.98
CA GLY A 53 4.47 -21.04 -8.20
C GLY A 53 4.29 -19.55 -7.97
N MET A 54 3.26 -19.17 -7.22
CA MET A 54 2.97 -17.78 -6.89
C MET A 54 4.10 -17.13 -6.08
N LEU A 55 4.67 -17.84 -5.09
CA LEU A 55 5.84 -17.38 -4.33
C LEU A 55 7.03 -17.14 -5.26
N MET A 56 7.35 -18.08 -6.15
CA MET A 56 8.41 -17.90 -7.15
C MET A 56 8.11 -16.70 -8.06
N GLY A 57 6.87 -16.57 -8.51
CA GLY A 57 6.43 -15.45 -9.33
C GLY A 57 6.64 -14.11 -8.62
N GLY A 58 6.25 -13.98 -7.36
CA GLY A 58 6.48 -12.77 -6.56
C GLY A 58 7.96 -12.41 -6.39
N LEU A 59 8.84 -13.41 -6.28
CA LEU A 59 10.29 -13.21 -6.12
C LEU A 59 11.01 -12.83 -7.44
N TYR A 60 10.52 -13.32 -8.58
CA TYR A 60 11.20 -13.18 -9.88
C TYR A 60 10.50 -12.25 -10.88
N CYS A 61 9.22 -11.91 -10.68
CA CYS A 61 8.43 -11.15 -11.65
C CYS A 61 9.05 -9.79 -11.98
N ARG A 62 9.49 -9.01 -10.98
CA ARG A 62 10.10 -7.69 -11.19
C ARG A 62 11.31 -7.75 -12.11
N ARG A 63 12.21 -8.73 -11.90
CA ARG A 63 13.40 -8.94 -12.75
C ARG A 63 13.05 -9.34 -14.18
N LEU A 64 11.96 -10.08 -14.36
CA LEU A 64 11.51 -10.51 -15.68
C LEU A 64 10.83 -9.35 -16.43
N ILE A 65 10.00 -8.59 -15.73
CA ILE A 65 9.31 -7.43 -16.28
C ILE A 65 10.33 -6.35 -16.69
N SER A 66 11.35 -6.07 -15.88
CA SER A 66 12.38 -5.08 -16.23
C SER A 66 13.23 -5.49 -17.44
N ARG A 67 13.45 -6.79 -17.67
CA ARG A 67 14.24 -7.30 -18.80
C ARG A 67 13.46 -7.42 -20.11
N VAL A 68 12.20 -7.88 -20.04
CA VAL A 68 11.43 -8.29 -21.23
C VAL A 68 10.31 -7.28 -21.55
N GLY A 69 9.88 -6.50 -20.58
CA GLY A 69 8.80 -5.52 -20.68
C GLY A 69 7.44 -6.06 -20.26
N HIS A 70 6.60 -5.15 -19.72
CA HIS A 70 5.28 -5.43 -19.15
C HIS A 70 4.35 -6.24 -20.08
N ILE A 71 4.08 -5.75 -21.30
CA ILE A 71 3.17 -6.39 -22.26
C ILE A 71 3.59 -7.83 -22.56
N ARG A 72 4.89 -8.06 -22.75
CA ARG A 72 5.43 -9.36 -23.14
C ARG A 72 5.33 -10.36 -22.00
N ILE A 73 5.60 -9.95 -20.76
CA ILE A 73 5.45 -10.81 -19.58
C ILE A 73 4.00 -11.20 -19.35
N PHE A 74 3.05 -10.25 -19.47
CA PHE A 74 1.64 -10.60 -19.36
C PHE A 74 1.22 -11.57 -20.47
N SER A 75 1.61 -11.29 -21.71
CA SER A 75 1.26 -12.14 -22.86
C SER A 75 1.83 -13.55 -22.72
N ALA A 76 3.10 -13.66 -22.30
CA ALA A 76 3.74 -14.93 -22.01
C ALA A 76 3.04 -15.65 -20.85
N SER A 77 2.65 -14.95 -19.80
CA SER A 77 1.97 -15.53 -18.63
C SER A 77 0.61 -16.11 -18.98
N ALA A 78 -0.21 -15.37 -19.73
CA ALA A 78 -1.51 -15.85 -20.18
C ALA A 78 -1.38 -17.03 -21.17
N ALA A 79 -0.48 -16.95 -22.15
CA ALA A 79 -0.22 -18.05 -23.09
C ALA A 79 0.30 -19.30 -22.38
N LEU A 80 1.23 -19.16 -21.44
CA LEU A 80 1.82 -20.27 -20.71
C LEU A 80 0.83 -20.91 -19.73
N SER A 81 -0.06 -20.11 -19.13
CA SER A 81 -1.18 -20.62 -18.34
C SER A 81 -2.17 -21.42 -19.21
N ALA A 82 -2.46 -20.95 -20.43
CA ALA A 82 -3.32 -21.65 -21.37
C ALA A 82 -2.71 -22.99 -21.79
N ILE A 83 -1.41 -23.01 -22.11
CA ILE A 83 -0.66 -24.23 -22.41
C ILE A 83 -0.71 -25.18 -21.20
N ALA A 84 -0.52 -24.67 -19.99
CA ALA A 84 -0.51 -25.49 -18.78
C ALA A 84 -1.85 -26.18 -18.53
N ILE A 85 -2.97 -25.45 -18.62
CA ILE A 85 -4.30 -26.04 -18.38
C ILE A 85 -4.70 -27.02 -19.50
N LEU A 86 -4.35 -26.72 -20.76
CA LEU A 86 -4.60 -27.63 -21.87
C LEU A 86 -3.75 -28.89 -21.75
N ALA A 87 -2.49 -28.78 -21.31
CA ALA A 87 -1.62 -29.92 -21.05
C ALA A 87 -2.18 -30.82 -19.93
N CYS A 88 -2.76 -30.24 -18.86
CA CYS A 88 -3.45 -31.02 -17.82
C CYS A 88 -4.61 -31.86 -18.38
N SER A 89 -5.25 -31.44 -19.48
CA SER A 89 -6.34 -32.21 -20.09
C SER A 89 -5.89 -33.47 -20.84
N LEU A 90 -4.59 -33.55 -21.19
CA LEU A 90 -4.03 -34.62 -22.03
C LEU A 90 -3.47 -35.79 -21.21
N THR A 91 -3.21 -35.60 -19.92
CA THR A 91 -2.57 -36.59 -19.06
C THR A 91 -3.24 -36.62 -17.70
N MET A 92 -3.25 -37.78 -17.04
CA MET A 92 -3.71 -37.93 -15.65
C MET A 92 -2.55 -38.09 -14.66
N ASN A 93 -1.33 -37.73 -15.08
CA ASN A 93 -0.16 -37.81 -14.21
C ASN A 93 -0.14 -36.65 -13.20
N GLU A 94 -0.28 -37.00 -11.92
CA GLU A 94 -0.25 -36.10 -10.75
C GLU A 94 0.97 -35.18 -10.70
N TRP A 95 2.16 -35.64 -11.10
CA TRP A 95 3.37 -34.80 -11.14
C TRP A 95 3.30 -33.73 -12.22
N ILE A 96 2.74 -34.07 -13.39
CA ILE A 96 2.54 -33.10 -14.46
C ILE A 96 1.52 -32.05 -14.00
N TRP A 97 0.44 -32.48 -13.34
CA TRP A 97 -0.55 -31.56 -12.79
C TRP A 97 0.04 -30.62 -11.73
N GLY A 98 0.89 -31.14 -10.84
CA GLY A 98 1.64 -30.34 -9.88
C GLY A 98 2.57 -29.32 -10.54
N ALA A 99 3.34 -29.74 -11.56
CA ALA A 99 4.22 -28.85 -12.32
C ALA A 99 3.44 -27.76 -13.06
N MET A 100 2.32 -28.12 -13.70
CA MET A 100 1.44 -27.17 -14.38
C MET A 100 0.77 -26.20 -13.39
N ARG A 101 0.40 -26.68 -12.19
CA ARG A 101 -0.10 -25.82 -11.11
C ARG A 101 0.94 -24.81 -10.65
N MET A 102 2.19 -25.22 -10.48
CA MET A 102 3.30 -24.32 -10.17
C MET A 102 3.51 -23.30 -11.28
N LEU A 103 3.49 -23.73 -12.54
CA LEU A 103 3.63 -22.84 -13.68
C LEU A 103 2.50 -21.80 -13.73
N MET A 104 1.26 -22.24 -13.53
CA MET A 104 0.11 -21.34 -13.44
C MET A 104 0.24 -20.33 -12.29
N GLY A 105 0.67 -20.77 -11.10
CA GLY A 105 0.91 -19.86 -9.97
C GLY A 105 1.91 -18.77 -10.31
N PHE A 106 3.01 -19.15 -10.94
CA PHE A 106 4.04 -18.22 -11.40
C PHE A 106 3.50 -17.23 -12.44
N CYS A 107 2.73 -17.71 -13.42
CA CYS A 107 2.14 -16.88 -14.46
C CYS A 107 1.10 -15.91 -13.89
N ILE A 108 0.23 -16.36 -12.98
CA ILE A 108 -0.76 -15.50 -12.35
C ILE A 108 -0.08 -14.41 -11.54
N ALA A 109 0.94 -14.73 -10.73
CA ALA A 109 1.72 -13.73 -10.01
C ALA A 109 2.38 -12.69 -10.94
N CYS A 110 2.94 -13.13 -12.07
CA CYS A 110 3.49 -12.22 -13.09
C CYS A 110 2.40 -11.36 -13.73
N ALA A 111 1.23 -11.92 -14.05
CA ALA A 111 0.12 -11.20 -14.67
C ALA A 111 -0.43 -10.12 -13.73
N PHE A 112 -0.60 -10.45 -12.44
CA PHE A 112 -0.94 -9.46 -11.42
C PHE A 112 0.11 -8.35 -11.37
N ALA A 113 1.39 -8.69 -11.21
CA ALA A 113 2.47 -7.69 -11.15
C ALA A 113 2.50 -6.73 -12.36
N VAL A 114 2.16 -7.22 -13.55
CA VAL A 114 2.07 -6.38 -14.76
C VAL A 114 0.87 -5.44 -14.71
N ILE A 115 -0.32 -5.95 -14.38
CA ILE A 115 -1.54 -5.14 -14.29
C ILE A 115 -1.38 -4.08 -13.22
N ASP A 116 -0.86 -4.50 -12.09
CA ASP A 116 -0.52 -3.68 -10.97
C ASP A 116 0.37 -2.50 -11.43
N GLY A 117 1.46 -2.77 -12.15
CA GLY A 117 2.29 -1.71 -12.73
C GLY A 117 1.52 -0.73 -13.62
N TRP A 118 0.62 -1.20 -14.48
CA TRP A 118 -0.19 -0.30 -15.33
C TRP A 118 -1.22 0.51 -14.55
N LEU A 119 -1.84 -0.08 -13.54
CA LEU A 119 -2.78 0.63 -12.68
C LEU A 119 -2.04 1.72 -11.90
N SER A 120 -0.79 1.46 -11.49
CA SER A 120 0.12 2.44 -10.88
C SER A 120 0.31 3.65 -11.80
N GLU A 121 0.86 3.41 -12.99
CA GLU A 121 1.17 4.46 -13.98
C GLU A 121 -0.05 5.27 -14.40
N ALA A 122 -1.23 4.64 -14.46
CA ALA A 122 -2.46 5.30 -14.86
C ALA A 122 -3.15 6.06 -13.73
N SER A 123 -2.70 5.91 -12.48
CA SER A 123 -3.31 6.55 -11.32
C SER A 123 -2.61 7.84 -10.93
N SER A 124 -3.38 8.78 -10.40
CA SER A 124 -2.88 9.93 -9.64
C SER A 124 -3.15 9.72 -8.16
N ASP A 125 -2.51 10.48 -7.28
CA ASP A 125 -2.72 10.39 -5.82
C ASP A 125 -4.22 10.47 -5.44
N LYS A 126 -4.98 11.32 -6.13
CA LYS A 126 -6.42 11.52 -5.91
C LYS A 126 -7.30 10.36 -6.44
N THR A 127 -6.79 9.53 -7.35
CA THR A 127 -7.55 8.47 -8.03
C THR A 127 -7.08 7.05 -7.71
N ARG A 128 -5.88 6.92 -7.12
CA ARG A 128 -5.18 5.70 -6.70
C ARG A 128 -6.07 4.71 -5.94
N GLY A 129 -6.60 5.12 -4.79
CA GLY A 129 -7.46 4.25 -3.97
C GLY A 129 -8.71 3.75 -4.70
N ARG A 130 -9.29 4.58 -5.58
CA ARG A 130 -10.48 4.21 -6.37
C ARG A 130 -10.15 3.20 -7.46
N ILE A 131 -9.03 3.35 -8.13
CA ILE A 131 -8.56 2.44 -9.18
C ILE A 131 -8.23 1.07 -8.56
N LEU A 132 -7.57 1.05 -7.41
CA LEU A 132 -7.28 -0.17 -6.66
C LEU A 132 -8.56 -0.89 -6.22
N ALA A 133 -9.51 -0.18 -5.61
CA ALA A 133 -10.79 -0.79 -5.22
C ALA A 133 -11.53 -1.36 -6.44
N THR A 134 -11.53 -0.63 -7.57
CA THR A 134 -12.16 -1.09 -8.81
C THR A 134 -11.49 -2.35 -9.35
N SER A 135 -10.16 -2.44 -9.32
CA SER A 135 -9.45 -3.64 -9.78
C SER A 135 -9.81 -4.86 -8.94
N GLN A 136 -9.92 -4.70 -7.61
CA GLN A 136 -10.31 -5.80 -6.72
C GLN A 136 -11.75 -6.27 -6.96
N VAL A 137 -12.68 -5.34 -7.21
CA VAL A 137 -14.06 -5.68 -7.60
C VAL A 137 -14.07 -6.49 -8.89
N VAL A 138 -13.29 -6.09 -9.90
CA VAL A 138 -13.19 -6.80 -11.19
C VAL A 138 -12.64 -8.22 -11.00
N VAL A 139 -11.57 -8.39 -10.21
CA VAL A 139 -10.98 -9.71 -9.92
C VAL A 139 -11.96 -10.62 -9.20
N MET A 140 -12.57 -10.13 -8.12
CA MET A 140 -13.49 -10.94 -7.32
C MET A 140 -14.76 -11.31 -8.09
N ALA A 141 -15.32 -10.38 -8.86
CA ALA A 141 -16.46 -10.65 -9.74
C ALA A 141 -16.13 -11.71 -10.81
N ALA A 142 -14.93 -11.63 -11.40
CA ALA A 142 -14.48 -12.62 -12.36
C ALA A 142 -14.32 -14.02 -11.75
N ILE A 143 -13.66 -14.14 -10.59
CA ILE A 143 -13.47 -15.43 -9.91
C ILE A 143 -14.82 -16.02 -9.49
N PHE A 144 -15.75 -15.18 -9.00
CA PHE A 144 -17.12 -15.56 -8.64
C PHE A 144 -17.88 -16.10 -9.85
N CYS A 145 -17.91 -15.34 -10.96
CA CYS A 145 -18.57 -15.78 -12.20
C CYS A 145 -17.93 -17.05 -12.78
N GLY A 146 -16.61 -17.19 -12.63
CA GLY A 146 -15.84 -18.34 -13.11
C GLY A 146 -16.27 -19.66 -12.48
N GLN A 147 -16.78 -19.65 -11.23
CA GLN A 147 -17.29 -20.85 -10.56
C GLN A 147 -18.41 -21.51 -11.37
N PHE A 148 -19.33 -20.71 -11.93
CA PHE A 148 -20.50 -21.22 -12.65
C PHE A 148 -20.18 -21.80 -14.03
N LEU A 149 -19.02 -21.47 -14.60
CA LEU A 149 -18.60 -22.01 -15.89
C LEU A 149 -18.33 -23.52 -15.84
N LEU A 150 -18.16 -24.09 -14.64
CA LEU A 150 -18.08 -25.55 -14.45
C LEU A 150 -19.34 -26.26 -14.94
N ASN A 151 -20.50 -25.59 -14.97
CA ASN A 151 -21.76 -26.19 -15.40
C ASN A 151 -21.91 -26.28 -16.94
N LEU A 152 -20.97 -25.75 -17.72
CA LEU A 152 -21.07 -25.75 -19.19
C LEU A 152 -20.92 -27.14 -19.81
N ALA A 153 -20.24 -28.05 -19.13
CA ALA A 153 -20.06 -29.43 -19.55
C ALA A 153 -19.81 -30.31 -18.31
N PRO A 154 -19.88 -31.65 -18.43
CA PRO A 154 -19.46 -32.52 -17.34
C PRO A 154 -17.97 -32.30 -17.00
N PRO A 155 -17.57 -32.22 -15.72
CA PRO A 155 -16.17 -32.07 -15.31
C PRO A 155 -15.26 -33.20 -15.79
N THR A 156 -15.83 -34.35 -16.14
CA THR A 156 -15.12 -35.48 -16.72
C THR A 156 -14.70 -35.27 -18.18
N SER A 157 -15.30 -34.31 -18.86
CA SER A 157 -14.97 -33.98 -20.24
C SER A 157 -13.75 -33.06 -20.32
N GLN A 158 -12.96 -33.21 -21.38
CA GLN A 158 -11.92 -32.25 -21.75
C GLN A 158 -12.48 -30.88 -22.12
N THR A 159 -13.78 -30.77 -22.43
CA THR A 159 -14.44 -29.51 -22.85
C THR A 159 -14.17 -28.36 -21.90
N ILE A 160 -14.23 -28.57 -20.57
CA ILE A 160 -14.06 -27.47 -19.60
C ILE A 160 -12.60 -26.99 -19.58
N PHE A 161 -11.63 -27.89 -19.73
CA PHE A 161 -10.23 -27.52 -19.86
C PHE A 161 -9.97 -26.70 -21.12
N ILE A 162 -10.62 -27.04 -22.23
CA ILE A 162 -10.55 -26.29 -23.48
C ILE A 162 -11.16 -24.89 -23.29
N VAL A 163 -12.33 -24.79 -22.64
CA VAL A 163 -12.96 -23.50 -22.32
C VAL A 163 -12.04 -22.63 -21.45
N ALA A 164 -11.44 -23.21 -20.41
CA ALA A 164 -10.49 -22.50 -19.56
C ALA A 164 -9.28 -22.00 -20.37
N GLY A 165 -8.68 -22.84 -21.23
CA GLY A 165 -7.61 -22.45 -22.13
C GLY A 165 -8.01 -21.34 -23.11
N MET A 166 -9.22 -21.42 -23.68
CA MET A 166 -9.76 -20.38 -24.57
C MET A 166 -9.92 -19.04 -23.84
N LEU A 167 -10.39 -19.03 -22.59
CA LEU A 167 -10.49 -17.81 -21.79
C LEU A 167 -9.11 -17.19 -21.54
N LEU A 168 -8.13 -18.00 -21.15
CA LEU A 168 -6.75 -17.54 -20.93
C LEU A 168 -6.13 -16.95 -22.22
N CYS A 169 -6.39 -17.55 -23.39
CA CYS A 169 -6.00 -16.99 -24.68
C CYS A 169 -6.78 -15.72 -25.04
N LEU A 170 -8.09 -15.69 -24.77
CA LEU A 170 -8.97 -14.55 -25.06
C LEU A 170 -8.58 -13.32 -24.24
N ALA A 171 -8.06 -13.51 -23.03
CA ALA A 171 -7.51 -12.43 -22.21
C ALA A 171 -6.38 -11.66 -22.91
N LEU A 172 -5.66 -12.26 -23.87
CA LEU A 172 -4.62 -11.59 -24.64
C LEU A 172 -5.17 -10.55 -25.63
N ILE A 173 -6.37 -10.76 -26.17
CA ILE A 173 -6.88 -9.95 -27.28
C ILE A 173 -7.07 -8.49 -26.88
N PRO A 174 -7.80 -8.16 -25.79
CA PRO A 174 -7.94 -6.76 -25.39
C PRO A 174 -6.57 -6.16 -25.07
N LEU A 175 -5.68 -6.93 -24.43
CA LEU A 175 -4.37 -6.44 -24.04
C LEU A 175 -3.51 -5.99 -25.22
N ILE A 176 -3.40 -6.81 -26.28
CA ILE A 176 -2.57 -6.51 -27.46
C ILE A 176 -3.11 -5.31 -28.23
N MET A 177 -4.41 -5.03 -28.11
CA MET A 177 -5.03 -3.82 -28.68
C MET A 177 -4.69 -2.54 -27.88
N SER A 178 -4.13 -2.65 -26.67
CA SER A 178 -3.68 -1.53 -25.87
C SER A 178 -2.33 -1.00 -26.37
N ARG A 179 -2.20 0.34 -26.49
CA ARG A 179 -1.00 1.02 -27.03
C ARG A 179 -0.10 1.64 -25.95
N ARG A 180 -0.30 1.33 -24.66
CA ARG A 180 0.45 1.97 -23.57
C ARG A 180 1.79 1.28 -23.31
N VAL A 181 2.84 2.08 -23.18
CA VAL A 181 4.17 1.65 -22.72
C VAL A 181 4.06 1.36 -21.22
N GLY A 182 4.82 0.40 -20.69
CA GLY A 182 4.79 0.05 -19.26
C GLY A 182 5.72 0.95 -18.43
N PRO A 183 5.49 1.04 -17.11
CA PRO A 183 6.20 1.95 -16.21
C PRO A 183 7.67 1.58 -15.99
N VAL A 184 8.42 2.54 -15.43
CA VAL A 184 9.78 2.33 -14.92
C VAL A 184 9.69 1.70 -13.53
N ILE A 185 10.36 0.58 -13.31
CA ILE A 185 10.38 -0.11 -12.01
C ILE A 185 11.52 0.46 -11.16
N HIS A 186 11.22 1.04 -10.01
CA HIS A 186 12.24 1.45 -9.03
C HIS A 186 12.69 0.26 -8.15
N GLU A 187 13.98 0.24 -7.82
CA GLU A 187 14.54 -0.77 -6.91
C GLU A 187 14.15 -0.44 -5.47
N THR A 188 13.61 -1.42 -4.75
CA THR A 188 13.32 -1.32 -3.33
C THR A 188 14.14 -2.38 -2.61
N HIS A 189 14.78 -2.03 -1.50
CA HIS A 189 15.44 -3.01 -0.66
C HIS A 189 14.41 -3.96 -0.03
N GLY A 190 14.77 -5.25 0.09
CA GLY A 190 13.90 -6.25 0.72
C GLY A 190 14.11 -6.29 2.23
N MET A 191 13.03 -6.51 3.00
CA MET A 191 13.11 -6.72 4.44
C MET A 191 13.24 -8.20 4.74
N SER A 192 14.18 -8.56 5.63
CA SER A 192 14.35 -9.96 6.03
C SER A 192 13.18 -10.45 6.88
N PHE A 193 12.85 -11.75 6.80
CA PHE A 193 11.81 -12.36 7.66
C PHE A 193 12.07 -12.15 9.14
N LYS A 194 13.34 -12.14 9.56
CA LYS A 194 13.73 -11.92 10.96
C LYS A 194 13.40 -10.49 11.41
N GLN A 195 13.66 -9.49 10.56
CA GLN A 195 13.29 -8.10 10.85
C GLN A 195 11.77 -7.96 10.96
N LEU A 196 11.01 -8.49 10.01
CA LEU A 196 9.55 -8.50 10.05
C LEU A 196 8.99 -9.14 11.32
N LEU A 197 9.52 -10.32 11.70
CA LEU A 197 9.08 -11.03 12.89
C LEU A 197 9.43 -10.29 14.18
N THR A 198 10.52 -9.53 14.18
CA THR A 198 10.93 -8.71 15.33
C THR A 198 10.04 -7.46 15.46
N LEU A 199 9.72 -6.81 14.32
CA LEU A 199 8.90 -5.60 14.27
C LEU A 199 7.42 -5.89 14.56
N SER A 200 6.82 -6.84 13.85
CA SER A 200 5.41 -7.19 14.02
C SER A 200 5.21 -8.71 14.08
N PRO A 201 5.49 -9.34 15.24
CA PRO A 201 5.23 -10.77 15.43
C PRO A 201 3.77 -11.15 15.13
N LEU A 202 2.83 -10.29 15.54
CA LEU A 202 1.40 -10.50 15.31
C LEU A 202 1.04 -10.43 13.83
N GLY A 203 1.56 -9.43 13.11
CA GLY A 203 1.37 -9.32 11.67
C GLY A 203 1.92 -10.53 10.92
N VAL A 204 3.15 -10.96 11.22
CA VAL A 204 3.77 -12.12 10.56
C VAL A 204 3.00 -13.43 10.82
N VAL A 205 2.67 -13.73 12.07
CA VAL A 205 1.96 -14.97 12.40
C VAL A 205 0.54 -14.97 11.83
N SER A 206 -0.19 -13.85 11.95
CA SER A 206 -1.53 -13.71 11.37
C SER A 206 -1.51 -13.82 9.85
N CYS A 207 -0.46 -13.32 9.20
CA CYS A 207 -0.29 -13.40 7.75
C CYS A 207 -0.07 -14.85 7.28
N PHE A 208 0.77 -15.59 7.99
CA PHE A 208 1.00 -17.02 7.73
C PHE A 208 -0.29 -17.81 7.87
N PHE A 209 -1.02 -17.62 8.98
CA PHE A 209 -2.30 -18.30 9.21
C PHE A 209 -3.37 -17.85 8.22
N GLY A 210 -3.37 -16.58 7.79
CA GLY A 210 -4.24 -16.09 6.72
C GLY A 210 -4.10 -16.90 5.44
N GLY A 211 -2.86 -17.12 4.99
CA GLY A 211 -2.58 -17.96 3.82
C GLY A 211 -2.94 -19.42 4.04
N LEU A 212 -2.58 -19.97 5.20
CA LEU A 212 -2.86 -21.36 5.56
C LEU A 212 -4.36 -21.66 5.58
N LEU A 213 -5.14 -20.84 6.27
CA LEU A 213 -6.58 -21.03 6.46
C LEU A 213 -7.35 -20.79 5.15
N TYR A 214 -7.07 -19.68 4.46
CA TYR A 214 -7.73 -19.36 3.20
C TYR A 214 -7.46 -20.41 2.12
N SER A 215 -6.19 -20.78 1.93
CA SER A 215 -5.79 -21.75 0.91
C SER A 215 -6.32 -23.16 1.24
N ALA A 216 -6.26 -23.58 2.51
CA ALA A 216 -6.85 -24.85 2.95
C ALA A 216 -8.35 -24.90 2.67
N MET A 217 -9.08 -23.86 3.04
CA MET A 217 -10.52 -23.75 2.79
C MET A 217 -10.81 -23.83 1.29
N VAL A 218 -10.36 -22.87 0.50
CA VAL A 218 -10.79 -22.75 -0.92
C VAL A 218 -10.36 -23.95 -1.77
N ASN A 219 -9.19 -24.54 -1.53
CA ASN A 219 -8.72 -25.67 -2.34
C ASN A 219 -9.37 -27.01 -1.96
N MET A 220 -9.65 -27.26 -0.67
CA MET A 220 -10.25 -28.52 -0.22
C MET A 220 -11.77 -28.49 -0.14
N LEU A 221 -12.40 -27.31 -0.19
CA LEU A 221 -13.85 -27.17 -0.10
C LEU A 221 -14.63 -27.99 -1.14
N PRO A 222 -14.23 -28.07 -2.43
CA PRO A 222 -14.92 -28.94 -3.39
C PRO A 222 -14.80 -30.43 -3.07
N VAL A 223 -13.66 -30.84 -2.49
CA VAL A 223 -13.43 -32.25 -2.08
C VAL A 223 -14.31 -32.61 -0.89
N PHE A 224 -14.44 -31.68 0.08
CA PHE A 224 -15.39 -31.83 1.17
C PHE A 224 -16.84 -31.89 0.67
N ALA A 225 -17.23 -30.98 -0.22
CA ALA A 225 -18.60 -30.91 -0.75
C ALA A 225 -19.00 -32.20 -1.48
N ALA A 226 -18.07 -32.79 -2.25
CA ALA A 226 -18.29 -34.05 -2.95
C ALA A 226 -18.59 -35.23 -1.99
N ASN A 227 -18.07 -35.22 -0.76
CA ASN A 227 -18.36 -36.25 0.24
C ASN A 227 -19.82 -36.22 0.74
N TYR A 228 -20.52 -35.11 0.52
CA TYR A 228 -21.94 -34.92 0.87
C TYR A 228 -22.84 -34.91 -0.36
N ASP A 229 -22.38 -35.47 -1.48
CA ASP A 229 -23.09 -35.53 -2.77
C ASP A 229 -23.45 -34.16 -3.38
N ILE A 230 -22.86 -33.07 -2.87
CA ILE A 230 -23.04 -31.72 -3.41
C ILE A 230 -22.29 -31.62 -4.74
N SER A 231 -23.02 -31.58 -5.84
CA SER A 231 -22.48 -31.63 -7.19
C SER A 231 -23.24 -30.72 -8.16
N GLY A 232 -22.73 -30.58 -9.39
CA GLY A 232 -23.36 -29.76 -10.43
C GLY A 232 -23.56 -28.30 -10.00
N PHE A 233 -24.78 -27.79 -10.20
CA PHE A 233 -25.10 -26.39 -9.92
C PHE A 233 -24.97 -26.04 -8.44
N GLU A 234 -25.36 -26.94 -7.52
CA GLU A 234 -25.27 -26.72 -6.07
C GLU A 234 -23.82 -26.54 -5.62
N LEU A 235 -22.90 -27.33 -6.18
CA LEU A 235 -21.46 -27.17 -5.93
C LEU A 235 -20.95 -25.80 -6.40
N THR A 236 -21.34 -25.37 -7.60
CA THR A 236 -20.93 -24.05 -8.10
C THR A 236 -21.50 -22.92 -7.27
N LEU A 237 -22.74 -23.06 -6.78
CA LEU A 237 -23.40 -22.09 -5.91
C LEU A 237 -22.71 -22.04 -4.54
N TYR A 238 -22.35 -23.20 -3.99
CA TYR A 238 -21.62 -23.32 -2.74
C TYR A 238 -20.24 -22.65 -2.81
N MET A 239 -19.46 -22.96 -3.85
CA MET A 239 -18.16 -22.32 -4.08
C MET A 239 -18.29 -20.81 -4.35
N ALA A 240 -19.29 -20.40 -5.13
CA ALA A 240 -19.57 -19.00 -5.37
C ALA A 240 -19.91 -18.24 -4.09
N SER A 241 -20.64 -18.86 -3.14
CA SER A 241 -20.91 -18.26 -1.83
C SER A 241 -19.65 -17.99 -1.02
N ALA A 242 -18.65 -18.89 -1.08
CA ALA A 242 -17.36 -18.71 -0.45
C ALA A 242 -16.62 -17.48 -1.02
N ILE A 243 -16.57 -17.35 -2.34
CA ILE A 243 -15.95 -16.19 -3.02
C ILE A 243 -16.71 -14.90 -2.75
N LEU A 244 -18.04 -14.96 -2.72
CA LEU A 244 -18.87 -13.79 -2.41
C LEU A 244 -18.64 -13.30 -0.98
N GLY A 245 -18.54 -14.21 -0.01
CA GLY A 245 -18.17 -13.89 1.36
C GLY A 245 -16.76 -13.31 1.49
N ALA A 246 -15.79 -13.89 0.76
CA ALA A 246 -14.43 -13.37 0.63
C ALA A 246 -14.40 -11.90 0.20
N PHE A 247 -15.29 -11.52 -0.71
CA PHE A 247 -15.40 -10.14 -1.20
C PHE A 247 -16.18 -9.23 -0.23
N LEU A 248 -17.38 -9.64 0.19
CA LEU A 248 -18.29 -8.76 0.94
C LEU A 248 -17.80 -8.43 2.34
N LEU A 249 -17.13 -9.36 3.04
CA LEU A 249 -16.70 -9.12 4.42
C LEU A 249 -15.51 -8.17 4.55
N GLN A 250 -14.77 -7.91 3.47
CA GLN A 250 -13.66 -6.95 3.52
C GLN A 250 -14.12 -5.52 3.85
N PHE A 251 -15.33 -5.12 3.43
CA PHE A 251 -15.87 -3.78 3.71
C PHE A 251 -16.19 -3.56 5.21
N PRO A 252 -17.06 -4.37 5.85
CA PRO A 252 -17.36 -4.18 7.27
C PRO A 252 -16.14 -4.44 8.15
N VAL A 253 -15.27 -5.38 7.80
CA VAL A 253 -14.03 -5.63 8.56
C VAL A 253 -13.09 -4.44 8.48
N GLY A 254 -12.93 -3.82 7.31
CA GLY A 254 -12.15 -2.60 7.16
C GLY A 254 -12.69 -1.48 8.06
N MET A 255 -14.00 -1.22 8.00
CA MET A 255 -14.65 -0.21 8.84
C MET A 255 -14.49 -0.47 10.35
N LEU A 256 -14.48 -1.74 10.77
CA LEU A 256 -14.24 -2.12 12.16
C LEU A 256 -12.77 -1.92 12.52
N SER A 257 -11.84 -2.28 11.64
CA SER A 257 -10.40 -2.10 11.87
C SER A 257 -9.98 -0.64 11.96
N ASP A 258 -10.70 0.28 11.34
CA ASP A 258 -10.40 1.72 11.42
C ASP A 258 -10.96 2.36 12.70
N ARG A 259 -11.97 1.74 13.32
CA ARG A 259 -12.68 2.29 14.49
C ARG A 259 -12.24 1.69 15.82
N PHE A 260 -11.62 0.53 15.78
CA PHE A 260 -11.26 -0.24 16.97
C PHE A 260 -9.83 -0.76 16.84
N ASP A 261 -9.19 -0.98 17.97
CA ASP A 261 -7.88 -1.64 18.05
C ASP A 261 -7.86 -2.93 17.21
N ARG A 262 -6.86 -3.03 16.31
CA ARG A 262 -6.77 -4.14 15.34
C ARG A 262 -6.71 -5.51 16.01
N ARG A 263 -6.07 -5.61 17.17
CA ARG A 263 -5.94 -6.88 17.91
C ARG A 263 -7.29 -7.32 18.46
N THR A 264 -8.08 -6.38 18.94
CA THR A 264 -9.45 -6.59 19.39
C THR A 264 -10.36 -7.00 18.23
N VAL A 265 -10.26 -6.35 17.08
CA VAL A 265 -10.99 -6.74 15.86
C VAL A 265 -10.60 -8.16 15.45
N LEU A 266 -9.31 -8.47 15.38
CA LEU A 266 -8.79 -9.79 15.04
C LEU A 266 -9.28 -10.86 16.02
N PHE A 267 -9.31 -10.57 17.32
CA PHE A 267 -9.84 -11.47 18.36
C PHE A 267 -11.31 -11.82 18.10
N TYR A 268 -12.18 -10.81 17.91
CA TYR A 268 -13.61 -11.05 17.68
C TYR A 268 -13.87 -11.76 16.37
N LEU A 269 -13.12 -11.42 15.31
CA LEU A 269 -13.22 -12.12 14.03
C LEU A 269 -12.91 -13.61 14.20
N LEU A 270 -11.82 -13.98 14.87
CA LEU A 270 -11.47 -15.38 15.11
C LEU A 270 -12.51 -16.11 15.97
N VAL A 271 -13.05 -15.48 17.01
CA VAL A 271 -14.11 -16.09 17.84
C VAL A 271 -15.36 -16.36 17.02
N VAL A 272 -15.84 -15.38 16.25
CA VAL A 272 -17.00 -15.55 15.37
C VAL A 272 -16.72 -16.63 14.32
N ASN A 273 -15.49 -16.66 13.80
CA ASN A 273 -15.13 -17.57 12.73
C ASN A 273 -14.98 -19.02 13.16
N ILE A 274 -14.47 -19.28 14.36
CA ILE A 274 -14.44 -20.63 14.94
C ILE A 274 -15.87 -21.20 15.03
N VAL A 275 -16.83 -20.38 15.47
CA VAL A 275 -18.24 -20.79 15.54
C VAL A 275 -18.81 -21.05 14.15
N ALA A 276 -18.58 -20.15 13.18
CA ALA A 276 -19.03 -20.34 11.80
C ALA A 276 -18.44 -21.61 11.17
N THR A 277 -17.14 -21.84 11.35
CA THR A 277 -16.40 -22.99 10.81
C THR A 277 -16.89 -24.31 11.39
N LEU A 278 -17.24 -24.36 12.68
CA LEU A 278 -17.83 -25.56 13.32
C LEU A 278 -19.25 -25.88 12.83
N ILE A 279 -20.03 -24.87 12.43
CA ILE A 279 -21.40 -25.07 11.94
C ILE A 279 -21.41 -25.73 10.55
N ILE A 280 -20.36 -25.56 9.74
CA ILE A 280 -20.32 -26.08 8.36
C ILE A 280 -20.49 -27.62 8.29
N PRO A 281 -19.65 -28.45 8.94
CA PRO A 281 -19.81 -29.91 8.89
C PRO A 281 -21.13 -30.37 9.53
N TRP A 282 -21.61 -29.67 10.57
CA TRP A 282 -22.91 -29.96 11.17
C TRP A 282 -24.06 -29.67 10.19
N GLY A 283 -24.00 -28.57 9.45
CA GLY A 283 -24.95 -28.24 8.38
C GLY A 283 -24.93 -29.27 7.25
N ALA A 284 -23.74 -29.80 6.90
CA ALA A 284 -23.57 -30.83 5.89
C ALA A 284 -24.24 -32.16 6.28
N GLN A 285 -24.05 -32.60 7.53
CA GLN A 285 -24.70 -33.82 8.05
C GLN A 285 -26.23 -33.73 8.02
N ASN A 286 -26.79 -32.51 8.16
CA ASN A 286 -28.23 -32.26 8.10
C ASN A 286 -28.73 -31.85 6.70
N GLN A 287 -27.86 -31.81 5.68
CA GLN A 287 -28.19 -31.41 4.31
C GLN A 287 -28.73 -29.96 4.20
N TRP A 288 -28.26 -29.07 5.07
CA TRP A 288 -28.70 -27.67 5.14
C TRP A 288 -27.83 -26.76 4.28
N LEU A 289 -27.95 -26.91 2.96
CA LEU A 289 -27.10 -26.21 2.00
C LEU A 289 -27.04 -24.68 2.23
N SER A 290 -28.17 -24.03 2.52
CA SER A 290 -28.19 -22.57 2.77
C SER A 290 -27.37 -22.15 3.99
N ILE A 291 -27.39 -22.96 5.06
CA ILE A 291 -26.61 -22.68 6.28
C ILE A 291 -25.13 -22.92 6.01
N MET A 292 -24.78 -23.98 5.28
CA MET A 292 -23.41 -24.22 4.83
C MET A 292 -22.89 -23.06 4.00
N MET A 293 -23.66 -22.59 3.01
CA MET A 293 -23.30 -21.44 2.17
C MET A 293 -23.05 -20.18 3.00
N LEU A 294 -23.96 -19.83 3.91
CA LEU A 294 -23.82 -18.65 4.75
C LEU A 294 -22.56 -18.73 5.64
N THR A 295 -22.38 -19.84 6.33
CA THR A 295 -21.24 -20.02 7.26
C THR A 295 -19.92 -20.15 6.53
N THR A 296 -19.90 -20.76 5.34
CA THR A 296 -18.71 -20.82 4.48
C THR A 296 -18.36 -19.46 3.88
N ALA A 297 -19.37 -18.66 3.50
CA ALA A 297 -19.17 -17.29 3.06
C ALA A 297 -18.57 -16.43 4.18
N ILE A 298 -19.12 -16.52 5.40
CA ILE A 298 -18.56 -15.86 6.58
C ILE A 298 -17.12 -16.31 6.80
N SER A 299 -16.87 -17.62 6.74
CA SER A 299 -15.57 -18.18 7.08
C SER A 299 -14.47 -17.80 6.09
N THR A 300 -14.79 -17.92 4.80
CA THR A 300 -13.86 -17.53 3.73
C THR A 300 -13.64 -16.02 3.74
N GLY A 301 -14.67 -15.23 4.06
CA GLY A 301 -14.58 -13.78 4.28
C GLY A 301 -13.60 -13.39 5.36
N ILE A 302 -13.73 -13.97 6.55
CA ILE A 302 -12.84 -13.70 7.67
C ILE A 302 -11.41 -14.16 7.36
N PHE A 303 -11.22 -15.35 6.80
CA PHE A 303 -9.89 -15.83 6.39
C PHE A 303 -9.22 -14.90 5.38
N THR A 304 -9.96 -14.37 4.41
CA THR A 304 -9.43 -13.41 3.43
C THR A 304 -9.00 -12.11 4.11
N CYS A 305 -9.74 -11.65 5.14
CA CYS A 305 -9.42 -10.42 5.86
C CYS A 305 -8.16 -10.52 6.74
N LEU A 306 -7.69 -11.72 7.08
CA LEU A 306 -6.48 -11.90 7.88
C LEU A 306 -5.25 -11.30 7.19
N TYR A 307 -5.16 -11.36 5.86
CA TYR A 307 -4.04 -10.79 5.11
C TYR A 307 -3.95 -9.25 5.22
N PRO A 308 -4.97 -8.46 4.82
CA PRO A 308 -4.92 -7.00 4.97
C PRO A 308 -4.88 -6.54 6.43
N MET A 309 -5.49 -7.28 7.38
CA MET A 309 -5.33 -7.01 8.81
C MET A 309 -3.88 -7.16 9.26
N SER A 310 -3.18 -8.19 8.77
CA SER A 310 -1.77 -8.43 9.09
C SER A 310 -0.85 -7.35 8.54
N ILE A 311 -1.14 -6.86 7.34
CA ILE A 311 -0.41 -5.73 6.75
C ILE A 311 -0.60 -4.49 7.60
N SER A 312 -1.84 -4.18 7.95
CA SER A 312 -2.14 -2.96 8.68
C SER A 312 -1.57 -2.98 10.11
N GLU A 313 -1.64 -4.11 10.82
CA GLU A 313 -0.94 -4.31 12.11
C GLU A 313 0.59 -4.21 12.02
N THR A 314 1.16 -4.51 10.84
CA THR A 314 2.61 -4.37 10.59
C THR A 314 2.96 -2.92 10.28
N PHE A 315 2.14 -2.23 9.49
CA PHE A 315 2.38 -0.86 9.06
C PHE A 315 2.30 0.13 10.22
N ASP A 316 1.47 -0.14 11.23
CA ASP A 316 1.46 0.59 12.50
C ASP A 316 2.82 0.58 13.24
N LYS A 317 3.79 -0.25 12.83
CA LYS A 317 5.11 -0.40 13.48
C LYS A 317 6.29 -0.27 12.52
N VAL A 318 6.05 0.03 11.25
CA VAL A 318 7.07 0.09 10.21
C VAL A 318 7.15 1.52 9.70
N GLN A 319 8.37 2.04 9.56
CA GLN A 319 8.59 3.36 8.97
C GLN A 319 8.04 3.39 7.54
N ARG A 320 7.51 4.54 7.11
CA ARG A 320 6.90 4.69 5.78
C ARG A 320 7.83 4.28 4.63
N SER A 321 9.12 4.56 4.77
CA SER A 321 10.19 4.14 3.83
C SER A 321 10.31 2.62 3.68
N ASP A 322 10.01 1.87 4.74
CA ASP A 322 10.17 0.41 4.82
C ASP A 322 8.88 -0.38 4.56
N MET A 323 7.73 0.29 4.46
CA MET A 323 6.42 -0.34 4.24
C MET A 323 6.40 -1.21 2.97
N ALA A 324 7.12 -0.80 1.92
CA ALA A 324 7.34 -1.59 0.70
C ALA A 324 7.93 -2.96 0.96
N ALA A 325 9.04 -2.94 1.68
CA ALA A 325 9.87 -4.07 1.97
C ALA A 325 9.11 -5.03 2.89
N ALA A 326 8.35 -4.46 3.84
CA ALA A 326 7.46 -5.19 4.72
C ALA A 326 6.33 -5.88 3.94
N MET A 327 5.66 -5.19 3.01
CA MET A 327 4.59 -5.76 2.18
C MET A 327 5.08 -6.96 1.35
N GLY A 328 6.25 -6.86 0.71
CA GLY A 328 6.85 -7.97 -0.04
C GLY A 328 7.18 -9.19 0.83
N GLY A 329 7.70 -8.96 2.04
CA GLY A 329 7.96 -10.04 2.99
C GLY A 329 6.69 -10.68 3.54
N LEU A 330 5.65 -9.89 3.84
CA LEU A 330 4.34 -10.40 4.26
C LEU A 330 3.67 -11.23 3.16
N LEU A 331 3.70 -10.79 1.90
CA LEU A 331 3.19 -11.62 0.79
C LEU A 331 3.93 -12.97 0.70
N SER A 332 5.24 -12.97 0.92
CA SER A 332 6.03 -14.20 0.93
C SER A 332 5.62 -15.12 2.09
N ILE A 333 5.35 -14.57 3.27
CA ILE A 333 4.84 -15.31 4.44
C ILE A 333 3.44 -15.89 4.16
N TYR A 334 2.56 -15.09 3.56
CA TYR A 334 1.23 -15.55 3.15
C TYR A 334 1.31 -16.72 2.16
N ALA A 335 2.21 -16.62 1.18
CA ALA A 335 2.40 -17.68 0.20
C ALA A 335 2.94 -18.97 0.86
N LEU A 336 3.85 -18.86 1.85
CA LEU A 336 4.29 -20.00 2.65
C LEU A 336 3.13 -20.67 3.38
N GLY A 337 2.28 -19.88 4.05
CA GLY A 337 1.05 -20.40 4.66
C GLY A 337 0.16 -21.10 3.63
N SER A 338 -0.01 -20.48 2.46
CA SER A 338 -0.84 -21.00 1.37
C SER A 338 -0.33 -22.31 0.75
N ILE A 339 0.98 -22.59 0.84
CA ILE A 339 1.57 -23.88 0.47
C ILE A 339 1.18 -24.94 1.50
N PHE A 340 1.37 -24.64 2.79
CA PHE A 340 1.10 -25.59 3.85
C PHE A 340 -0.39 -25.86 4.07
N GLY A 341 -1.28 -24.90 3.75
CA GLY A 341 -2.72 -25.04 3.93
C GLY A 341 -3.30 -26.31 3.29
N PRO A 342 -3.37 -26.40 1.95
CA PRO A 342 -3.93 -27.57 1.25
C PRO A 342 -3.14 -28.86 1.53
N LEU A 343 -1.82 -28.77 1.72
CA LEU A 343 -0.97 -29.92 1.98
C LEU A 343 -1.26 -30.56 3.36
N SER A 344 -1.35 -29.74 4.40
CA SER A 344 -1.60 -30.24 5.76
C SER A 344 -3.06 -30.60 5.98
N SER A 345 -4.00 -29.80 5.47
CA SER A 345 -5.43 -30.10 5.60
C SER A 345 -5.81 -31.39 4.86
N SER A 346 -5.24 -31.65 3.69
CA SER A 346 -5.54 -32.87 2.94
C SER A 346 -5.01 -34.15 3.60
N ILE A 347 -3.84 -34.09 4.24
CA ILE A 347 -3.29 -35.20 5.03
C ILE A 347 -4.22 -35.52 6.21
N VAL A 348 -4.70 -34.48 6.90
CA VAL A 348 -5.67 -34.64 8.00
C VAL A 348 -6.98 -35.24 7.47
N MET A 349 -7.49 -34.76 6.33
CA MET A 349 -8.70 -35.31 5.70
C MET A 349 -8.55 -36.78 5.30
N LYS A 350 -7.38 -37.17 4.78
CA LYS A 350 -7.08 -38.56 4.41
C LYS A 350 -7.17 -39.52 5.59
N HIS A 351 -6.70 -39.11 6.77
CA HIS A 351 -6.62 -39.99 7.94
C HIS A 351 -7.85 -39.93 8.84
N LEU A 352 -8.50 -38.78 8.98
CA LEU A 352 -9.59 -38.55 9.92
C LEU A 352 -10.96 -38.33 9.24
N GLY A 353 -11.01 -38.36 7.90
CA GLY A 353 -12.22 -38.14 7.10
C GLY A 353 -12.37 -36.70 6.60
N HIS A 354 -13.26 -36.49 5.64
CA HIS A 354 -13.40 -35.20 4.95
C HIS A 354 -13.83 -34.04 5.89
N ASP A 355 -14.63 -34.32 6.92
CA ASP A 355 -15.02 -33.34 7.96
C ASP A 355 -13.82 -32.77 8.73
N ALA A 356 -12.71 -33.51 8.77
CA ALA A 356 -11.51 -33.11 9.49
C ALA A 356 -10.82 -31.87 8.87
N LEU A 357 -11.23 -31.45 7.66
CA LEU A 357 -10.88 -30.12 7.12
C LEU A 357 -11.25 -29.01 8.12
N PHE A 358 -12.48 -29.01 8.62
CA PHE A 358 -12.97 -27.97 9.52
C PHE A 358 -12.36 -28.10 10.93
N ALA A 359 -12.06 -29.33 11.37
CA ALA A 359 -11.31 -29.54 12.61
C ALA A 359 -9.87 -28.96 12.49
N PHE A 360 -9.21 -29.13 11.35
CA PHE A 360 -7.91 -28.54 11.08
C PHE A 360 -7.95 -27.01 11.05
N LEU A 361 -8.96 -26.42 10.39
CA LEU A 361 -9.17 -24.98 10.34
C LEU A 361 -9.39 -24.42 11.76
N VAL A 362 -10.32 -25.00 12.53
CA VAL A 362 -10.61 -24.58 13.91
C VAL A 362 -9.37 -24.70 14.81
N CYS A 363 -8.62 -25.80 14.73
CA CYS A 363 -7.38 -25.96 15.51
C CYS A 363 -6.36 -24.86 15.18
N SER A 364 -6.21 -24.53 13.89
CA SER A 364 -5.31 -23.48 13.41
C SER A 364 -5.78 -22.09 13.86
N GLU A 365 -7.08 -21.83 13.81
CA GLU A 365 -7.69 -20.59 14.32
C GLU A 365 -7.54 -20.45 15.83
N VAL A 366 -7.73 -21.52 16.60
CA VAL A 366 -7.55 -21.53 18.06
C VAL A 366 -6.09 -21.24 18.41
N PHE A 367 -5.13 -21.82 17.68
CA PHE A 367 -3.72 -21.50 17.87
C PHE A 367 -3.42 -20.02 17.61
N LEU A 368 -3.94 -19.48 16.50
CA LEU A 368 -3.81 -18.05 16.21
C LEU A 368 -4.49 -17.19 17.28
N LEU A 369 -5.68 -17.55 17.73
CA LEU A 369 -6.43 -16.84 18.78
C LEU A 369 -5.66 -16.81 20.11
N ILE A 370 -5.06 -17.93 20.52
CA ILE A 370 -4.19 -17.99 21.70
C ILE A 370 -3.01 -17.02 21.54
N PHE A 371 -2.40 -16.98 20.35
CA PHE A 371 -1.30 -16.07 20.06
C PHE A 371 -1.74 -14.58 20.09
N VAL A 372 -2.92 -14.27 19.54
CA VAL A 372 -3.53 -12.93 19.61
C VAL A 372 -3.73 -12.51 21.07
N VAL A 373 -4.36 -13.36 21.90
CA VAL A 373 -4.58 -13.09 23.32
C VAL A 373 -3.26 -12.90 24.07
N TYR A 374 -2.25 -13.71 23.77
CA TYR A 374 -0.92 -13.54 24.33
C TYR A 374 -0.32 -12.17 23.97
N ARG A 375 -0.40 -11.76 22.69
CA ARG A 375 0.12 -10.47 22.23
C ARG A 375 -0.65 -9.27 22.81
N MET A 376 -1.96 -9.39 23.03
CA MET A 376 -2.75 -8.37 23.71
C MET A 376 -2.31 -8.15 25.17
N ARG A 377 -1.73 -9.16 25.83
CA ARG A 377 -1.24 -9.05 27.22
C ARG A 377 0.18 -8.51 27.34
N VAL A 378 1.02 -8.72 26.31
CA VAL A 378 2.46 -8.42 26.36
C VAL A 378 2.81 -7.07 25.75
N SER A 379 1.90 -6.45 25.00
CA SER A 379 2.15 -5.16 24.35
C SER A 379 0.91 -4.28 24.43
N ALA A 380 1.08 -3.00 24.73
CA ALA A 380 -0.01 -2.04 24.63
C ALA A 380 -0.51 -1.93 23.17
N PRO A 381 -1.81 -1.64 22.95
CA PRO A 381 -2.31 -1.27 21.63
C PRO A 381 -1.76 0.13 21.25
N LEU A 382 -1.65 0.39 19.95
CA LEU A 382 -1.43 1.75 19.46
C LEU A 382 -2.73 2.54 19.65
N PRO A 383 -2.68 3.83 20.07
CA PRO A 383 -3.85 4.70 20.05
C PRO A 383 -4.50 4.69 18.65
N ILE A 384 -5.84 4.78 18.61
CA ILE A 384 -6.59 4.66 17.34
C ILE A 384 -6.22 5.79 16.37
N GLU A 385 -5.86 6.97 16.89
CA GLU A 385 -5.48 8.14 16.12
C GLU A 385 -4.14 7.96 15.38
N ASP A 386 -3.26 7.09 15.90
CA ASP A 386 -1.95 6.79 15.34
C ASP A 386 -1.97 5.57 14.40
N GLN A 387 -3.14 4.92 14.23
CA GLN A 387 -3.28 3.74 13.38
C GLN A 387 -3.40 4.13 11.91
N GLU A 388 -2.74 3.36 11.05
CA GLU A 388 -2.90 3.55 9.61
C GLU A 388 -4.30 3.14 9.15
N ASN A 389 -4.83 3.77 8.10
CA ASN A 389 -6.14 3.36 7.57
C ASN A 389 -6.07 1.96 6.94
N PHE A 390 -7.12 1.16 7.13
CA PHE A 390 -7.26 -0.14 6.50
C PHE A 390 -7.40 0.00 4.99
N VAL A 391 -6.62 -0.81 4.26
CA VAL A 391 -6.69 -0.89 2.81
C VAL A 391 -7.02 -2.33 2.41
N MET A 392 -8.07 -2.47 1.59
CA MET A 392 -8.44 -3.74 0.99
C MET A 392 -7.27 -4.27 0.14
N GLN A 393 -6.74 -5.44 0.48
CA GLN A 393 -5.68 -6.10 -0.28
C GLN A 393 -6.02 -7.57 -0.49
N THR A 394 -5.85 -8.03 -1.73
CA THR A 394 -5.98 -9.45 -2.05
C THR A 394 -4.59 -10.06 -2.20
N SER A 395 -4.44 -11.28 -1.70
CA SER A 395 -3.17 -12.00 -1.75
C SER A 395 -2.77 -12.50 -3.13
N ALA A 396 -3.68 -12.41 -4.11
CA ALA A 396 -3.43 -12.89 -5.46
C ALA A 396 -2.49 -11.95 -6.24
N GLY A 397 -2.37 -10.68 -5.81
CA GLY A 397 -1.50 -9.67 -6.42
C GLY A 397 -0.12 -9.55 -5.78
N ALA A 398 0.85 -9.09 -6.58
CA ALA A 398 2.14 -8.64 -6.03
C ALA A 398 1.90 -7.30 -5.29
N PRO A 399 2.68 -6.97 -4.24
CA PRO A 399 2.42 -5.75 -3.50
C PRO A 399 2.87 -4.56 -4.36
N LEU A 400 1.91 -3.70 -4.73
CA LEU A 400 2.19 -2.38 -5.27
C LEU A 400 2.48 -1.42 -4.14
N LEU A 401 3.78 -1.22 -3.93
CA LEU A 401 4.26 -0.08 -3.17
C LEU A 401 3.67 1.25 -3.71
N GLU A 402 3.50 1.38 -5.02
CA GLU A 402 3.10 2.66 -5.63
C GLU A 402 1.59 2.88 -5.71
N LEU A 403 0.76 1.90 -5.29
CA LEU A 403 -0.70 2.09 -5.19
C LEU A 403 -1.27 2.03 -3.77
N ASP A 404 -0.51 1.57 -2.78
CA ASP A 404 -0.98 1.62 -1.39
C ASP A 404 -0.98 3.07 -0.86
N PRO A 405 -2.11 3.70 -0.52
CA PRO A 405 -2.14 5.11 -0.09
C PRO A 405 -1.24 5.42 1.13
N ARG A 406 -0.77 4.39 1.85
CA ARG A 406 0.14 4.52 3.00
C ARG A 406 1.60 4.73 2.59
N THR A 407 1.93 4.41 1.35
CA THR A 407 3.28 4.44 0.81
C THR A 407 3.42 5.54 -0.22
N HIS A 408 3.56 6.77 0.30
CA HIS A 408 4.03 7.89 -0.50
C HIS A 408 5.53 7.73 -0.74
N TYR A 409 5.88 7.58 -2.02
CA TYR A 409 7.28 7.58 -2.46
C TYR A 409 7.66 9.02 -2.79
N TYR A 410 8.57 9.62 -2.03
CA TYR A 410 9.26 10.81 -2.48
C TYR A 410 10.17 10.38 -3.63
N VAL A 411 9.88 10.88 -4.84
CA VAL A 411 10.76 10.65 -5.98
C VAL A 411 12.03 11.44 -5.70
N ASP A 412 13.12 10.74 -5.37
CA ASP A 412 14.45 11.25 -5.64
C ASP A 412 14.50 11.51 -7.15
N THR A 413 14.30 12.77 -7.52
CA THR A 413 14.37 13.18 -8.92
C THR A 413 15.79 12.87 -9.37
N PRO A 414 16.02 11.96 -10.35
CA PRO A 414 17.37 11.66 -10.77
C PRO A 414 17.98 12.97 -11.26
N LEU A 415 18.98 13.44 -10.52
CA LEU A 415 19.69 14.69 -10.76
C LEU A 415 20.11 14.75 -12.23
N ASN A 416 19.76 15.84 -12.93
CA ASN A 416 20.19 16.07 -14.31
C ASN A 416 21.72 15.91 -14.41
N LEU A 417 22.26 15.55 -15.58
CA LEU A 417 23.71 15.35 -15.78
C LEU A 417 24.53 16.56 -15.28
N GLU A 418 23.99 17.77 -15.40
CA GLU A 418 24.56 19.01 -14.90
C GLU A 418 24.64 19.06 -13.36
N ALA A 419 23.62 18.53 -12.67
CA ALA A 419 23.57 18.42 -11.21
C ALA A 419 24.49 17.31 -10.67
N GLN A 420 24.60 16.17 -11.37
CA GLN A 420 25.57 15.12 -11.02
C GLN A 420 27.01 15.60 -11.16
N VAL A 421 27.32 16.37 -12.22
CA VAL A 421 28.64 16.99 -12.41
C VAL A 421 28.91 18.03 -11.33
N ALA A 422 27.91 18.84 -10.96
CA ALA A 422 28.05 19.81 -9.87
C ALA A 422 28.34 19.14 -8.52
N ILE A 423 27.66 18.05 -8.20
CA ILE A 423 27.92 17.24 -6.99
C ILE A 423 29.34 16.64 -7.03
N THR A 424 29.76 16.08 -8.16
CA THR A 424 31.13 15.53 -8.31
C THR A 424 32.21 16.61 -8.12
N ILE A 425 31.96 17.83 -8.60
CA ILE A 425 32.84 18.99 -8.39
C ILE A 425 32.81 19.42 -6.92
N ALA A 426 31.66 19.38 -6.26
CA ALA A 426 31.52 19.73 -4.85
C ALA A 426 32.28 18.77 -3.93
N GLU A 427 32.19 17.47 -4.18
CA GLU A 427 32.92 16.44 -3.43
C GLU A 427 34.45 16.60 -3.52
N SER A 428 34.97 17.21 -4.59
CA SER A 428 36.40 17.44 -4.77
C SER A 428 36.86 18.86 -4.43
N SER A 429 35.97 19.85 -4.56
CA SER A 429 36.22 21.26 -4.25
C SER A 429 34.89 22.01 -4.03
N PRO A 430 34.41 22.08 -2.78
CA PRO A 430 33.15 22.76 -2.45
C PRO A 430 33.12 24.22 -2.93
N ALA A 431 34.24 24.93 -2.78
CA ALA A 431 34.38 26.31 -3.23
C ALA A 431 34.30 26.47 -4.76
N ALA A 432 34.73 25.48 -5.54
CA ALA A 432 34.61 25.51 -7.00
C ALA A 432 33.16 25.26 -7.44
N ALA A 433 32.45 24.36 -6.76
CA ALA A 433 31.03 24.10 -7.03
C ALA A 433 30.14 25.31 -6.73
N VAL A 434 30.36 25.97 -5.58
CA VAL A 434 29.66 27.23 -5.22
C VAL A 434 29.91 28.32 -6.28
N ASN A 435 31.17 28.48 -6.74
CA ASN A 435 31.50 29.46 -7.77
C ASN A 435 30.90 29.10 -9.14
N MET A 436 30.82 27.82 -9.49
CA MET A 436 30.19 27.36 -10.73
C MET A 436 28.70 27.70 -10.74
N VAL A 437 27.98 27.38 -9.66
CA VAL A 437 26.55 27.69 -9.53
C VAL A 437 26.32 29.19 -9.52
N LYS A 438 27.19 29.97 -8.89
CA LYS A 438 27.18 31.43 -8.93
C LYS A 438 27.33 32.01 -10.35
N GLN A 439 28.15 31.41 -11.21
CA GLN A 439 28.27 31.83 -12.61
C GLN A 439 27.08 31.39 -13.47
N ILE A 440 26.51 30.23 -13.17
CA ILE A 440 25.30 29.73 -13.86
C ILE A 440 24.08 30.57 -13.50
N ALA A 441 23.96 31.02 -12.24
CA ALA A 441 22.91 31.93 -11.80
C ALA A 441 22.88 33.24 -12.59
N LEU A 442 24.03 33.74 -13.05
CA LEU A 442 24.13 34.93 -13.90
C LEU A 442 23.67 34.72 -15.34
N THR A 443 23.65 33.48 -15.83
CA THR A 443 23.46 33.17 -17.25
C THR A 443 22.23 32.31 -17.54
N SER A 444 21.74 31.54 -16.57
CA SER A 444 20.57 30.66 -16.68
C SER A 444 19.92 30.49 -15.29
N PRO A 445 19.02 31.41 -14.91
CA PRO A 445 18.33 31.42 -13.61
C PRO A 445 17.65 30.10 -13.25
N GLU A 446 16.84 29.54 -14.15
CA GLU A 446 16.10 28.28 -13.96
C GLU A 446 17.02 27.08 -13.68
N LYS A 447 18.25 27.08 -14.21
CA LYS A 447 19.22 26.00 -13.99
C LYS A 447 19.91 26.13 -12.64
N ALA A 448 20.04 27.34 -12.12
CA ALA A 448 20.73 27.58 -10.86
C ALA A 448 19.96 27.00 -9.68
N ALA A 449 18.63 27.14 -9.64
CA ALA A 449 17.78 26.56 -8.58
C ALA A 449 17.94 25.04 -8.47
N VAL A 450 17.94 24.33 -9.61
CA VAL A 450 18.14 22.87 -9.67
C VAL A 450 19.54 22.47 -9.17
N LEU A 451 20.58 23.24 -9.51
CA LEU A 451 21.94 22.97 -9.06
C LEU A 451 22.13 23.30 -7.57
N VAL A 452 21.45 24.31 -7.04
CA VAL A 452 21.49 24.63 -5.60
C VAL A 452 20.84 23.52 -4.79
N SER A 453 19.66 23.06 -5.22
CA SER A 453 19.01 21.89 -4.61
C SER A 453 19.92 20.66 -4.63
N ALA A 454 20.58 20.38 -5.76
CA ALA A 454 21.55 19.29 -5.88
C ALA A 454 22.76 19.42 -4.93
N LEU A 455 23.31 20.64 -4.84
CA LEU A 455 24.48 20.94 -4.01
C LEU A 455 24.16 20.92 -2.51
N SER A 456 22.92 21.25 -2.13
CA SER A 456 22.48 21.22 -0.72
C SER A 456 22.42 19.82 -0.11
N GLN A 457 22.48 18.78 -0.94
CA GLN A 457 22.54 17.38 -0.51
C GLN A 457 23.97 16.87 -0.26
N VAL A 458 24.99 17.72 -0.43
CA VAL A 458 26.40 17.35 -0.25
C VAL A 458 26.87 17.80 1.14
N ASP A 459 27.29 16.86 1.97
CA ASP A 459 27.63 17.07 3.40
C ASP A 459 28.61 18.23 3.67
N ASP A 460 29.58 18.47 2.77
CA ASP A 460 30.62 19.51 2.94
C ASP A 460 30.22 20.90 2.41
N ILE A 461 28.98 21.08 1.93
CA ILE A 461 28.48 22.37 1.45
C ILE A 461 27.65 23.06 2.52
N ASP A 462 28.16 24.20 2.98
CA ASP A 462 27.42 25.15 3.82
C ASP A 462 26.31 25.84 3.00
N VAL A 463 25.06 25.43 3.26
CA VAL A 463 23.86 25.84 2.51
C VAL A 463 23.59 27.34 2.68
N ALA A 464 23.77 27.89 3.89
CA ALA A 464 23.63 29.31 4.15
C ALA A 464 24.64 30.16 3.36
N ARG A 465 25.91 29.71 3.28
CA ARG A 465 26.93 30.37 2.46
C ARG A 465 26.70 30.21 0.97
N LEU A 466 26.25 29.04 0.52
CA LEU A 466 25.88 28.80 -0.88
C LEU A 466 24.77 29.76 -1.30
N PHE A 467 23.71 29.85 -0.50
CA PHE A 467 22.58 30.74 -0.71
C PHE A 467 23.05 32.20 -0.76
N THR A 468 23.78 32.66 0.25
CA THR A 468 24.32 34.03 0.32
C THR A 468 25.23 34.36 -0.87
N ALA A 469 26.06 33.42 -1.31
CA ALA A 469 26.99 33.64 -2.42
C ALA A 469 26.28 33.83 -3.77
N ILE A 470 25.12 33.22 -3.94
CA ILE A 470 24.31 33.26 -5.16
C ILE A 470 23.37 34.47 -5.14
N THR A 471 22.65 34.69 -4.04
CA THR A 471 21.72 35.83 -3.90
C THR A 471 22.43 37.18 -3.95
N ARG A 472 23.70 37.24 -3.53
CA ARG A 472 24.54 38.45 -3.70
C ARG A 472 24.78 38.84 -5.17
N VAL A 473 24.69 37.87 -6.09
CA VAL A 473 25.01 38.06 -7.51
C VAL A 473 23.77 38.04 -8.40
N ALA A 474 22.74 37.32 -8.00
CA ALA A 474 21.42 37.35 -8.63
C ALA A 474 20.33 37.50 -7.55
N PRO A 475 20.07 38.73 -7.09
CA PRO A 475 19.11 38.99 -6.01
C PRO A 475 17.67 38.60 -6.35
N ASP A 476 17.32 38.65 -7.63
CA ASP A 476 15.97 38.34 -8.13
C ASP A 476 15.62 36.84 -8.04
N LEU A 477 16.63 35.97 -7.89
CA LEU A 477 16.47 34.52 -7.76
C LEU A 477 16.35 34.03 -6.30
N SER A 478 16.39 34.95 -5.33
CA SER A 478 16.37 34.60 -3.91
C SER A 478 15.18 33.73 -3.52
N LEU A 479 14.00 34.06 -4.06
CA LEU A 479 12.74 33.37 -3.80
C LEU A 479 12.74 31.95 -4.35
N GLU A 480 13.10 31.79 -5.63
CA GLU A 480 13.09 30.49 -6.33
C GLU A 480 14.14 29.53 -5.75
N ILE A 481 15.29 30.05 -5.30
CA ILE A 481 16.32 29.25 -4.65
C ILE A 481 15.89 28.88 -3.21
N ALA A 482 15.26 29.80 -2.49
CA ALA A 482 14.70 29.54 -1.16
C ALA A 482 13.64 28.43 -1.22
N GLU A 483 12.71 28.51 -2.18
CA GLU A 483 11.70 27.48 -2.44
C GLU A 483 12.33 26.11 -2.76
N ALA A 484 13.34 26.10 -3.64
CA ALA A 484 14.02 24.88 -4.04
C ALA A 484 14.80 24.21 -2.89
N LEU A 485 15.40 25.01 -1.99
CA LEU A 485 16.09 24.53 -0.80
C LEU A 485 15.11 24.04 0.26
N ALA A 486 14.06 24.81 0.55
CA ALA A 486 13.00 24.43 1.48
C ALA A 486 12.34 23.09 1.12
N SER A 487 12.08 22.88 -0.18
CA SER A 487 11.40 21.68 -0.66
C SER A 487 12.28 20.43 -0.63
N ASN A 488 13.60 20.57 -0.77
CA ASN A 488 14.51 19.44 -0.97
C ASN A 488 15.52 19.22 0.17
N ALA A 489 15.84 20.24 0.96
CA ALA A 489 16.78 20.18 2.09
C ALA A 489 16.14 20.81 3.36
N PRO A 490 15.05 20.21 3.88
CA PRO A 490 14.24 20.78 4.97
C PRO A 490 15.01 20.96 6.29
N ASP A 491 16.05 20.18 6.54
CA ASP A 491 16.89 20.27 7.75
C ASP A 491 17.65 21.59 7.87
N HIS A 492 17.78 22.34 6.77
CA HIS A 492 18.46 23.65 6.70
C HIS A 492 17.48 24.82 6.63
N ALA A 493 16.17 24.58 6.83
CA ALA A 493 15.13 25.60 6.73
C ALA A 493 15.29 26.75 7.74
N SER A 494 15.77 26.44 8.95
CA SER A 494 15.99 27.44 10.01
C SER A 494 17.07 28.47 9.65
N GLU A 495 18.17 28.05 9.03
CA GLU A 495 19.25 28.93 8.57
C GLU A 495 18.79 29.83 7.41
N LEU A 496 17.95 29.30 6.54
CA LEU A 496 17.37 30.03 5.41
C LEU A 496 16.39 31.12 5.88
N VAL A 497 15.53 30.79 6.85
CA VAL A 497 14.61 31.74 7.48
C VAL A 497 15.38 32.87 8.18
N ALA A 498 16.42 32.55 8.96
CA ALA A 498 17.24 33.56 9.64
C ALA A 498 17.89 34.56 8.67
N TRP A 499 18.45 34.08 7.55
CA TRP A 499 19.02 34.98 6.53
C TRP A 499 17.96 35.87 5.87
N MET A 500 16.77 35.32 5.60
CA MET A 500 15.67 36.05 4.95
C MET A 500 15.11 37.16 5.83
N VAL A 501 15.00 36.91 7.14
CA VAL A 501 14.64 37.94 8.13
C VAL A 501 15.59 39.13 8.02
N GLU A 502 16.90 38.86 7.88
CA GLU A 502 17.93 39.89 7.86
C GLU A 502 18.03 40.64 6.52
N HIS A 503 17.74 39.99 5.38
CA HIS A 503 18.04 40.54 4.05
C HIS A 503 16.83 40.77 3.12
N GLN A 504 15.68 40.13 3.35
CA GLN A 504 14.45 40.26 2.55
C GLN A 504 13.16 40.14 3.40
N PRO A 505 12.97 41.03 4.40
CA PRO A 505 11.87 40.93 5.39
C PRO A 505 10.48 41.07 4.76
N GLU A 506 10.38 41.79 3.65
CA GLU A 506 9.14 42.05 2.90
C GLU A 506 8.56 40.83 2.16
N LYS A 507 9.33 39.74 2.01
CA LYS A 507 8.87 38.46 1.41
C LYS A 507 8.80 37.31 2.42
N LEU A 508 9.12 37.59 3.68
CA LEU A 508 9.22 36.59 4.75
C LEU A 508 7.85 35.96 5.04
N ALA A 509 6.79 36.77 5.10
CA ALA A 509 5.43 36.30 5.40
C ALA A 509 4.91 35.31 4.33
N ASP A 510 5.14 35.60 3.05
CA ASP A 510 4.70 34.74 1.94
C ASP A 510 5.37 33.36 1.98
N ILE A 511 6.67 33.31 2.32
CA ILE A 511 7.42 32.05 2.38
C ILE A 511 7.15 31.28 3.67
N VAL A 512 7.04 31.96 4.82
CA VAL A 512 6.70 31.30 6.11
C VAL A 512 5.30 30.68 6.03
N ALA A 513 4.35 31.37 5.41
CA ALA A 513 3.01 30.84 5.15
C ALA A 513 3.04 29.61 4.21
N GLU A 514 3.91 29.61 3.20
CA GLU A 514 4.03 28.50 2.26
C GLU A 514 4.79 27.30 2.85
N LEU A 515 5.85 27.54 3.64
CA LEU A 515 6.57 26.54 4.43
C LEU A 515 5.64 25.84 5.43
N ALA A 516 4.80 26.60 6.14
CA ALA A 516 3.80 26.07 7.05
C ALA A 516 2.73 25.23 6.31
N ASN A 517 2.37 25.61 5.08
CA ASN A 517 1.45 24.86 4.24
C ASN A 517 2.03 23.51 3.75
N GLN A 518 3.34 23.43 3.52
CA GLN A 518 3.98 22.21 2.99
C GLN A 518 4.36 21.18 4.08
N PHE A 519 4.53 21.60 5.33
CA PHE A 519 4.92 20.71 6.44
C PHE A 519 3.93 20.72 7.62
N PRO A 520 2.68 20.23 7.44
CA PRO A 520 1.65 20.22 8.50
C PRO A 520 1.90 19.22 9.66
N ALA A 521 3.02 18.48 9.62
CA ALA A 521 3.35 17.42 10.58
C ALA A 521 4.22 17.88 11.78
N TYR A 522 4.71 19.13 11.78
CA TYR A 522 5.39 19.71 12.93
C TYR A 522 4.36 20.17 13.98
N LYS A 523 3.69 19.21 14.63
CA LYS A 523 2.85 19.46 15.80
C LYS A 523 3.64 19.22 17.08
N GLN A 524 3.96 20.33 17.76
CA GLN A 524 4.04 20.54 19.23
C GLN A 524 4.94 19.65 20.11
N GLU A 525 5.07 18.34 19.88
CA GLU A 525 5.80 17.42 20.77
C GLU A 525 7.33 17.42 20.57
N GLU A 526 7.82 17.83 19.40
CA GLU A 526 9.27 18.01 19.17
C GLU A 526 9.81 19.35 19.69
N PHE A 527 8.95 20.37 19.82
CA PHE A 527 9.31 21.67 20.40
C PHE A 527 9.51 21.61 21.91
N ASP A 528 8.74 20.78 22.63
CA ASP A 528 8.87 20.59 24.09
C ASP A 528 10.19 19.91 24.51
N GLN A 529 10.92 19.28 23.57
CA GLN A 529 12.18 18.59 23.87
C GLN A 529 13.43 19.47 23.75
N LEU A 530 13.30 20.68 23.21
CA LEU A 530 14.37 21.67 23.10
C LEU A 530 14.52 22.41 24.44
N ARG A 531 15.42 21.89 25.30
CA ARG A 531 15.80 22.49 26.59
C ARG A 531 16.50 23.86 26.44
N PRO A 532 16.51 24.70 27.49
CA PRO A 532 16.19 26.13 27.46
C PRO A 532 17.37 27.08 27.15
N ALA A 533 18.33 26.66 26.33
CA ALA A 533 19.45 27.54 25.93
C ALA A 533 19.16 28.32 24.64
N ASP A 534 18.31 27.76 23.76
CA ASP A 534 17.97 28.38 22.48
C ASP A 534 16.52 28.89 22.45
N ALA A 535 15.68 28.52 23.43
CA ALA A 535 14.29 28.98 23.54
C ALA A 535 14.20 30.51 23.66
N ASP A 536 15.04 31.13 24.50
CA ASP A 536 15.06 32.58 24.71
C ASP A 536 15.41 33.33 23.41
N ALA A 537 16.32 32.81 22.59
CA ALA A 537 16.71 33.44 21.32
C ALA A 537 15.59 33.35 20.27
N TYR A 538 14.84 32.24 20.25
CA TYR A 538 13.64 32.11 19.41
C TYR A 538 12.48 32.97 19.91
N HIS A 539 12.29 33.05 21.24
CA HIS A 539 11.29 33.91 21.87
C HIS A 539 11.58 35.38 21.58
N GLU A 540 12.82 35.83 21.78
CA GLU A 540 13.29 37.18 21.49
C GLU A 540 13.11 37.52 20.00
N SER A 541 13.52 36.62 19.10
CA SER A 541 13.36 36.80 17.65
C SER A 541 11.88 36.87 17.22
N ALA A 542 11.01 36.05 17.82
CA ALA A 542 9.58 36.07 17.53
C ALA A 542 8.90 37.34 18.07
N THR A 543 9.30 37.81 19.26
CA THR A 543 8.80 39.08 19.82
C THR A 543 9.31 40.30 19.06
N GLU A 544 10.57 40.30 18.61
CA GLU A 544 11.10 41.37 17.75
C GLU A 544 10.36 41.43 16.41
N LEU A 545 10.05 40.26 15.82
CA LEU A 545 9.28 40.18 14.58
C LEU A 545 7.88 40.79 14.76
N VAL A 546 7.13 40.40 15.81
CA VAL A 546 5.79 40.95 16.07
C VAL A 546 5.86 42.45 16.39
N THR A 547 6.83 42.89 17.21
CA THR A 547 7.01 44.30 17.57
C THR A 547 7.29 45.15 16.34
N HIS A 548 8.16 44.67 15.45
CA HIS A 548 8.49 45.37 14.22
C HIS A 548 7.28 45.50 13.29
N PHE A 549 6.47 44.44 13.14
CA PHE A 549 5.24 44.53 12.35
C PHE A 549 4.20 45.44 13.00
N ALA A 550 4.08 45.45 14.34
CA ALA A 550 3.18 46.32 15.07
C ALA A 550 3.53 47.82 14.91
N GLU A 551 4.82 48.15 14.84
CA GLU A 551 5.29 49.53 14.66
C GLU A 551 5.18 50.04 13.22
N PHE A 552 5.45 49.18 12.23
CA PHE A 552 5.59 49.62 10.83
C PHE A 552 4.41 49.25 9.93
N GLN A 553 3.65 48.18 10.24
CA GLN A 553 2.52 47.70 9.45
C GLN A 553 1.41 47.09 10.35
N PRO A 554 0.69 47.92 11.14
CA PRO A 554 -0.23 47.46 12.18
C PRO A 554 -1.39 46.60 11.67
N GLU A 555 -1.86 46.81 10.43
CA GLU A 555 -2.90 45.98 9.81
C GLU A 555 -2.48 44.51 9.63
N GLN A 556 -1.18 44.22 9.48
CA GLN A 556 -0.65 42.86 9.29
C GLN A 556 -0.05 42.26 10.57
N ALA A 557 0.17 43.09 11.60
CA ALA A 557 0.74 42.68 12.87
C ALA A 557 -0.11 41.64 13.60
N MET A 558 -1.44 41.72 13.48
CA MET A 558 -2.36 40.74 14.05
C MET A 558 -2.24 39.34 13.42
N ASP A 559 -2.03 39.26 12.09
CA ASP A 559 -1.91 37.99 11.39
C ASP A 559 -0.56 37.31 11.70
N VAL A 560 0.51 38.10 11.80
CA VAL A 560 1.84 37.63 12.21
C VAL A 560 1.82 37.16 13.67
N ALA A 561 1.20 37.94 14.57
CA ALA A 561 1.03 37.56 15.98
C ALA A 561 0.19 36.29 16.13
N ALA A 562 -0.89 36.14 15.37
CA ALA A 562 -1.71 34.93 15.39
C ALA A 562 -0.90 33.69 14.96
N ALA A 563 -0.11 33.81 13.90
CA ALA A 563 0.76 32.72 13.44
C ALA A 563 1.85 32.35 14.47
N VAL A 564 2.45 33.34 15.12
CA VAL A 564 3.45 33.13 16.19
C VAL A 564 2.82 32.48 17.43
N ILE A 565 1.62 32.90 17.84
CA ILE A 565 0.92 32.29 18.99
C ILE A 565 0.46 30.87 18.68
N GLU A 566 0.03 30.61 17.45
CA GLU A 566 -0.41 29.27 17.03
C GLU A 566 0.76 28.27 17.01
N THR A 567 1.97 28.75 16.72
CA THR A 567 3.19 27.94 16.75
C THR A 567 3.87 27.89 18.12
N MET A 568 3.78 28.95 18.93
CA MET A 568 4.40 29.07 20.26
C MET A 568 3.39 29.60 21.29
N PRO A 569 2.50 28.74 21.82
CA PRO A 569 1.33 29.18 22.60
C PRO A 569 1.68 29.79 23.97
N ASP A 570 2.84 29.45 24.52
CA ASP A 570 3.41 29.97 25.76
C ASP A 570 3.80 31.47 25.65
N MET A 571 4.05 31.95 24.42
CA MET A 571 4.34 33.35 24.12
C MET A 571 3.10 34.23 23.95
N ALA A 572 1.89 33.65 24.04
CA ALA A 572 0.63 34.37 23.82
C ALA A 572 0.46 35.61 24.69
N SER A 573 0.93 35.57 25.93
CA SER A 573 0.82 36.72 26.84
C SER A 573 1.69 37.89 26.39
N GLU A 574 2.97 37.64 26.07
CA GLU A 574 3.92 38.69 25.65
C GLU A 574 3.55 39.27 24.28
N VAL A 575 3.15 38.42 23.35
CA VAL A 575 2.72 38.84 22.00
C VAL A 575 1.45 39.70 22.05
N VAL A 576 0.50 39.38 22.94
CA VAL A 576 -0.72 40.18 23.14
C VAL A 576 -0.40 41.53 23.81
N ASP A 577 0.52 41.56 24.77
CA ASP A 577 0.93 42.81 25.42
C ASP A 577 1.60 43.78 24.42
N ILE A 578 2.46 43.26 23.51
CA ILE A 578 3.08 44.04 22.43
C ILE A 578 2.03 44.67 21.51
N LEU A 579 1.01 43.90 21.11
CA LEU A 579 -0.08 44.42 20.28
C LEU A 579 -0.94 45.45 21.02
N HIS A 580 -1.17 45.25 22.32
CA HIS A 580 -1.98 46.16 23.12
C HIS A 580 -1.29 47.52 23.35
N ASP A 581 0.03 47.53 23.56
CA ASP A 581 0.82 48.75 23.68
C ASP A 581 0.87 49.53 22.35
N ALA A 582 0.93 48.82 21.22
CA ALA A 582 0.86 49.44 19.90
C ALA A 582 -0.52 50.08 19.60
N ASP A 583 -1.62 49.40 19.94
CA ASP A 583 -3.00 49.89 19.76
C ASP A 583 -3.32 51.09 20.69
N ASN A 584 -2.71 51.14 21.89
CA ASN A 584 -2.81 52.31 22.76
C ASN A 584 -2.10 53.56 22.19
N MET A 585 -0.95 53.39 21.52
CA MET A 585 -0.29 54.50 20.81
C MET A 585 -1.13 55.02 19.64
N GLU A 586 -1.81 54.13 18.91
CA GLU A 586 -2.68 54.50 17.79
C GLU A 586 -3.96 55.22 18.26
N ASN A 587 -4.50 54.85 19.43
CA ASN A 587 -5.65 55.52 20.06
C ASN A 587 -5.31 56.91 20.65
N GLU A 588 -4.10 57.13 21.19
CA GLU A 588 -3.63 58.46 21.58
C GLU A 588 -3.44 59.39 20.36
N LEU A 589 -2.96 58.85 19.24
CA LEU A 589 -2.79 59.60 17.99
C LEU A 589 -4.13 59.93 17.31
N SER A 590 -5.10 59.01 17.34
CA SER A 590 -6.41 59.19 16.70
C SER A 590 -7.39 60.06 17.53
N SER A 591 -7.31 60.03 18.87
CA SER A 591 -8.10 60.93 19.73
C SER A 591 -7.64 62.40 19.65
N GLY A 592 -6.41 62.65 19.21
CA GLY A 592 -5.89 63.99 18.94
C GLY A 592 -6.42 64.67 17.67
N VAL A 593 -7.09 63.93 16.77
CA VAL A 593 -7.51 64.44 15.44
C VAL A 593 -8.99 64.90 15.40
N GLY A 594 -9.74 64.72 16.50
CA GLY A 594 -11.19 64.99 16.57
C GLY A 594 -11.62 66.44 16.84
N ASP A 595 -10.75 67.34 17.32
CA ASP A 595 -11.12 68.72 17.64
C ASP A 595 -10.61 69.73 16.59
N LYS A 596 -11.54 70.15 15.74
CA LYS A 596 -11.49 71.28 14.79
C LYS A 596 -10.92 72.58 15.43
N PRO A 597 -10.53 73.64 14.66
CA PRO A 597 -11.24 74.06 13.45
C PRO A 597 -10.42 74.61 12.27
N GLN A 598 -11.16 74.70 11.17
CA GLN A 598 -10.93 75.57 10.03
C GLN A 598 -10.49 76.98 10.42
N SER A 599 -9.44 77.47 9.76
CA SER A 599 -9.34 78.84 9.25
C SER A 599 -8.54 78.84 7.96
#